data_AF-A0A259J4R8-F1
#
_entry.id   AF-A0A259J4R8-F1
#
_cell.length_a   1.000
_cell.length_b   1.000
_cell.length_c   1.000
_cell.angle_alpha   90.00
_cell.angle_beta   90.00
_cell.angle_gamma   90.00
#
_symmetry.space_group_name_H-M   'P 1'
#
loop_
_entity.id
_entity.type
_entity.pdbx_description
1 polymer ?
#
loop_
_entity_poly.entity_id
_entity_poly.type
_entity_poly.pdbx_seq_one_letter_code
_entity_poly.pdbx_strand_id
1 'polypeptide(L)'
;MATTAFVRARIDEQVKDEAEAVLNYFGLTVSDAVRLTLTRIARDKALPLELKMPNAETQAAMAESRAMMAARQARFHKGQDLIDALDKKAR
;
A
#
# COMPACT_ATOMS: atom_id res chain seq x y z
N MET A 1 17.57 -15.81 -23.25
CA MET A 1 16.86 -14.80 -24.08
C MET A 1 16.14 -13.85 -23.14
N ALA A 2 16.33 -12.55 -23.27
CA ALA A 2 15.58 -11.58 -22.47
C ALA A 2 14.16 -11.49 -23.05
N THR A 3 13.18 -12.07 -22.36
CA THR A 3 11.77 -11.99 -22.74
C THR A 3 11.27 -10.59 -22.40
N THR A 4 11.02 -9.76 -23.40
CA THR A 4 10.42 -8.44 -23.20
C THR A 4 8.91 -8.59 -22.99
N ALA A 5 8.36 -7.78 -22.09
CA ALA A 5 6.92 -7.73 -21.81
C ALA A 5 6.45 -6.27 -21.84
N PHE A 6 5.18 -6.08 -22.22
CA PHE A 6 4.55 -4.75 -22.28
C PHE A 6 3.69 -4.49 -21.05
N VAL A 7 3.77 -3.28 -20.52
CA VAL A 7 2.84 -2.76 -19.52
C VAL A 7 1.84 -1.85 -20.22
N ARG A 8 0.55 -2.16 -20.12
CA ARG A 8 -0.54 -1.33 -20.65
C ARG A 8 -1.50 -1.00 -19.52
N ALA A 9 -1.71 0.27 -19.26
CA ALA A 9 -2.64 0.76 -18.25
C ALA A 9 -3.52 1.84 -18.86
N ARG A 10 -4.82 1.81 -18.53
CA ARG A 10 -5.71 2.92 -18.85
C ARG A 10 -5.49 4.03 -17.82
N ILE A 11 -5.44 5.26 -18.29
CA ILE A 11 -5.29 6.46 -17.48
C ILE A 11 -6.13 7.56 -18.11
N ASP A 12 -6.56 8.51 -17.29
CA ASP A 12 -7.17 9.74 -17.78
C ASP A 12 -6.17 10.54 -18.63
N GLU A 13 -6.65 11.14 -19.73
CA GLU A 13 -5.82 11.86 -20.69
C GLU A 13 -5.17 13.09 -20.07
N GLN A 14 -5.90 13.84 -19.23
CA GLN A 14 -5.36 15.03 -18.57
C GLN A 14 -4.24 14.65 -17.61
N VAL A 15 -4.45 13.59 -16.83
CA VAL A 15 -3.44 13.08 -15.89
C VAL A 15 -2.19 12.60 -16.64
N LYS A 16 -2.36 11.93 -17.79
CA LYS A 16 -1.23 11.48 -18.62
C LYS A 16 -0.41 12.69 -19.08
N ASP A 17 -1.05 13.72 -19.60
CA ASP A 17 -0.37 14.86 -20.20
C ASP A 17 0.33 15.74 -19.14
N GLU A 18 -0.32 15.94 -17.98
CA GLU A 18 0.31 16.60 -16.83
C GLU A 18 1.55 15.84 -16.34
N ALA A 19 1.44 14.52 -16.17
CA ALA A 19 2.56 13.69 -15.74
C ALA A 19 3.70 13.71 -16.78
N GLU A 20 3.38 13.68 -18.06
CA GLU A 20 4.35 13.75 -19.16
C GLU A 20 5.11 15.09 -19.16
N ALA A 21 4.42 16.22 -18.92
CA ALA A 21 5.07 17.53 -18.79
C ALA A 21 6.05 17.58 -17.61
N VAL A 22 5.65 17.06 -16.44
CA VAL A 22 6.51 17.01 -15.25
C VAL A 22 7.72 16.10 -15.47
N LEU A 23 7.53 14.91 -16.05
CA LEU A 23 8.62 13.97 -16.31
C LEU A 23 9.60 14.50 -17.36
N ASN A 24 9.10 15.17 -18.40
CA ASN A 24 9.93 15.81 -19.42
C ASN A 24 10.83 16.91 -18.85
N TYR A 25 10.37 17.65 -17.83
CA TYR A 25 11.21 18.59 -17.11
C TYR A 25 12.45 17.92 -16.48
N PHE A 26 12.33 16.66 -16.06
CA PHE A 26 13.43 15.84 -15.54
C PHE A 26 14.15 15.02 -16.64
N GLY A 27 13.79 15.19 -17.92
CA GLY A 27 14.36 14.42 -19.03
C GLY A 27 13.94 12.95 -19.05
N LEU A 28 12.80 12.62 -18.45
CA LEU A 28 12.27 11.26 -18.36
C LEU A 28 10.99 11.12 -19.19
N THR A 29 10.81 9.96 -19.81
CA THR A 29 9.52 9.60 -20.42
C THR A 29 8.62 8.91 -19.39
N VAL A 30 7.30 8.85 -19.68
CA VAL A 30 6.36 8.02 -18.91
C VAL A 30 6.85 6.56 -18.82
N SER A 31 7.42 6.05 -19.90
CA SER A 31 7.95 4.69 -19.93
C SER A 31 9.16 4.51 -19.00
N ASP A 32 10.02 5.52 -18.85
CA ASP A 32 11.13 5.49 -17.91
C ASP A 32 10.64 5.48 -16.46
N ALA A 33 9.67 6.32 -16.14
CA ALA A 33 9.06 6.37 -14.82
C ALA A 33 8.41 5.03 -14.45
N VAL A 34 7.67 4.41 -15.39
CA VAL A 34 7.05 3.09 -15.17
C VAL A 34 8.12 2.01 -14.96
N ARG A 35 9.17 1.98 -15.77
CA ARG A 35 10.28 1.02 -15.61
C ARG A 35 10.96 1.18 -14.25
N LEU A 36 11.35 2.40 -13.89
CA LEU A 36 12.02 2.70 -12.62
C LEU A 36 11.17 2.27 -11.42
N THR A 37 9.88 2.60 -11.44
CA THR A 37 8.93 2.25 -10.39
C THR A 37 8.80 0.73 -10.24
N LEU A 38 8.57 0.01 -11.34
CA LEU A 38 8.43 -1.44 -11.31
C LEU A 38 9.74 -2.14 -10.88
N THR A 39 10.89 -1.64 -11.32
CA THR A 39 12.20 -2.14 -10.87
C THR A 39 12.37 -1.92 -9.36
N ARG A 40 11.98 -0.76 -8.83
CA ARG A 40 12.06 -0.47 -7.40
C ARG A 40 11.15 -1.39 -6.59
N ILE A 41 9.91 -1.58 -7.01
CA ILE A 41 8.96 -2.50 -6.36
C ILE A 41 9.52 -3.93 -6.34
N ALA A 42 10.04 -4.40 -7.48
CA ALA A 42 10.60 -5.74 -7.58
C ALA A 42 11.82 -5.95 -6.68
N ARG A 43 12.66 -4.90 -6.53
CA ARG A 43 13.86 -4.92 -5.70
C ARG A 43 13.54 -4.84 -4.20
N ASP A 44 12.71 -3.88 -3.81
CA ASP A 44 12.49 -3.53 -2.41
C ASP A 44 11.35 -4.31 -1.76
N LYS A 45 10.51 -4.99 -2.57
CA LYS A 45 9.29 -5.67 -2.13
C LYS A 45 8.32 -4.73 -1.40
N ALA A 46 8.39 -3.44 -1.72
CA ALA A 46 7.56 -2.39 -1.14
C ALA A 46 7.12 -1.41 -2.25
N LEU A 47 5.97 -0.76 -2.05
CA LEU A 47 5.53 0.31 -2.92
C LEU A 47 6.32 1.60 -2.62
N PRO A 48 6.87 2.29 -3.63
CA PRO A 48 7.69 3.49 -3.45
C PRO A 48 6.88 4.76 -3.13
N LEU A 49 5.55 4.63 -2.97
CA LEU A 49 4.68 5.68 -2.47
C LEU A 49 4.45 5.43 -0.99
N GLU A 50 4.61 6.47 -0.16
CA GLU A 50 4.09 6.41 1.20
C GLU A 50 2.56 6.27 1.10
N LEU A 51 2.04 5.07 1.39
CA LEU A 51 0.60 4.81 1.49
C LEU A 51 0.08 5.50 2.77
N LYS A 52 -0.10 6.81 2.70
CA LYS A 52 -0.52 7.64 3.84
C LYS A 52 -1.95 7.37 4.29
N MET A 53 -2.80 6.86 3.39
CA MET A 53 -4.18 6.51 3.71
C MET A 53 -4.40 5.00 3.67
N PRO A 54 -4.71 4.37 4.83
CA PRO A 54 -5.17 2.99 4.86
C PRO A 54 -6.46 2.82 4.05
N ASN A 55 -6.70 1.61 3.54
CA ASN A 55 -7.97 1.30 2.87
C ASN A 55 -9.15 1.30 3.88
N ALA A 56 -10.38 1.29 3.36
CA ALA A 56 -11.59 1.38 4.19
C ALA A 56 -11.68 0.29 5.27
N GLU A 57 -11.30 -0.95 4.92
CA GLU A 57 -11.27 -2.08 5.86
C GLU A 57 -10.29 -1.83 7.01
N THR A 58 -9.08 -1.39 6.70
CA THR A 58 -8.06 -1.08 7.70
C THR A 58 -8.50 0.09 8.59
N GLN A 59 -9.13 1.12 8.01
CA GLN A 59 -9.69 2.23 8.79
C GLN A 59 -10.78 1.76 9.77
N ALA A 60 -11.67 0.87 9.33
CA ALA A 60 -12.71 0.29 10.18
C ALA A 60 -12.11 -0.53 11.33
N ALA A 61 -11.13 -1.40 11.03
CA ALA A 61 -10.43 -2.20 12.04
C ALA A 61 -9.69 -1.32 13.07
N MET A 62 -9.07 -0.22 12.62
CA MET A 62 -8.42 0.75 13.52
C MET A 62 -9.45 1.47 14.41
N ALA A 63 -10.62 1.80 13.88
CA ALA A 63 -11.70 2.42 14.66
C ALA A 63 -12.26 1.45 15.72
N GLU A 64 -12.50 0.20 15.35
CA GLU A 64 -12.93 -0.87 16.28
C GLU A 64 -11.91 -1.06 17.41
N SER A 65 -10.62 -1.18 17.06
CA SER A 65 -9.54 -1.31 18.03
C SER A 65 -9.50 -0.14 19.03
N ARG A 66 -9.63 1.10 18.53
CA ARG A 66 -9.68 2.30 19.39
C ARG A 66 -10.90 2.29 20.32
N ALA A 67 -12.06 1.85 19.84
CA ALA A 67 -13.26 1.72 20.66
C ALA A 67 -13.10 0.65 21.76
N MET A 68 -12.52 -0.53 21.44
CA MET A 68 -12.23 -1.58 22.42
C MET A 68 -11.27 -1.08 23.51
N MET A 69 -10.22 -0.35 23.11
CA MET A 69 -9.25 0.25 24.03
C MET A 69 -9.90 1.29 24.96
N ALA A 70 -10.77 2.15 24.43
CA ALA A 70 -11.52 3.14 25.22
C ALA A 70 -12.48 2.47 26.22
N ALA A 71 -13.14 1.38 25.80
CA ALA A 71 -14.00 0.56 26.66
C ALA A 71 -13.23 -0.30 27.67
N ARG A 72 -11.89 -0.29 27.63
CA ARG A 72 -11.00 -1.18 28.40
C ARG A 72 -11.29 -2.68 28.22
N GLN A 73 -11.93 -3.03 27.10
CA GLN A 73 -12.18 -4.43 26.72
C GLN A 73 -10.93 -4.93 25.98
N ALA A 74 -10.43 -6.12 26.34
CA ALA A 74 -9.20 -6.72 25.82
C ALA A 74 -7.87 -6.16 26.36
N ARG A 75 -7.77 -5.99 27.68
CA ARG A 75 -6.47 -5.86 28.37
C ARG A 75 -5.99 -7.24 28.81
N PHE A 76 -4.72 -7.53 28.56
CA PHE A 76 -4.09 -8.79 28.94
C PHE A 76 -2.86 -8.51 29.80
N HIS A 77 -2.63 -9.36 30.80
CA HIS A 77 -1.48 -9.22 31.71
C HIS A 77 -0.24 -9.97 31.19
N LYS A 78 -0.42 -10.95 30.30
CA LYS A 78 0.63 -11.73 29.66
C LYS A 78 0.36 -11.89 28.16
N GLY A 79 1.42 -12.03 27.38
CA GLY A 79 1.31 -12.23 25.92
C GLY A 79 0.56 -13.49 25.53
N GLN A 80 0.66 -14.57 26.32
CA GLN A 80 -0.09 -15.81 26.06
C GLN A 80 -1.60 -15.60 26.15
N ASP A 81 -2.08 -14.85 27.15
CA ASP A 81 -3.51 -14.57 27.33
C ASP A 81 -4.09 -13.80 26.13
N LEU A 82 -3.28 -12.93 25.50
CA LEU A 82 -3.63 -12.22 24.27
C LEU A 82 -3.74 -13.18 23.08
N ILE A 83 -2.74 -14.03 22.86
CA ILE A 83 -2.72 -14.98 21.74
C ILE A 83 -3.92 -15.94 21.84
N ASP A 84 -4.17 -16.50 23.02
CA ASP A 84 -5.30 -17.42 23.25
C ASP A 84 -6.66 -16.76 22.98
N ALA A 85 -6.79 -15.47 23.26
CA ALA A 85 -8.01 -14.70 22.99
C ALA A 85 -8.20 -14.41 21.50
N LEU A 86 -7.12 -14.17 20.75
CA LEU A 86 -7.16 -13.96 19.30
C LEU A 86 -7.54 -15.25 18.57
N ASP A 87 -6.94 -16.38 18.94
CA ASP A 87 -7.23 -17.68 18.33
C ASP A 87 -8.67 -18.15 18.59
N LYS A 88 -9.24 -17.83 19.75
CA LYS A 88 -10.67 -18.10 20.05
C LYS A 88 -11.62 -17.25 19.21
N LYS A 89 -11.23 -16.03 18.83
CA LYS A 89 -12.04 -15.11 18.01
C LYS A 89 -11.94 -15.41 16.51
N ALA A 90 -10.86 -16.08 16.08
CA ALA A 90 -10.61 -16.44 14.69
C ALA A 90 -11.30 -17.76 14.26
N ARG A 91 -11.95 -18.47 15.18
CA ARG A 91 -12.78 -19.66 14.94
C ARG A 91 -14.26 -19.35 14.94
#